data_AF-A0A9Q1E0G5-F1
#
_entry.id   AF-A0A9Q1E0G5-F1
#
_cell.length_a   1.000
_cell.length_b   1.000
_cell.length_c   1.000
_cell.angle_alpha   90.00
_cell.angle_beta   90.00
_cell.angle_gamma   90.00
#
_symmetry.space_group_name_H-M   'P 1'
#
loop_
_entity.id
_entity.type
_entity.pdbx_description
1 polymer ?
#
loop_
_entity_poly.entity_id
_entity_poly.type
_entity_poly.pdbx_seq_one_letter_code
_entity_poly.pdbx_strand_id
1 'polypeptide(L)'
;MSLSIPPPPQAPGPAPSLLQPPRRPGLGTVGKPILLLANHFQVQVPKMDVYHYDVDIKPEKRPRRVNREVVDTMVRHFNIFGDRQPGYDGKRNMYTANPLPIGRDRVDLEVTLPGEGKDQTFKVALQWVSVVSLQLLLETLSGRLKEVPEDSVQALDVITRHLPSMRYTPVGRSFFSP
;
A
#
# COMPACT_ATOMS: atom_id res chain seq x y z
N MET A 1 34.59 -53.86 3.35
CA MET A 1 33.71 -53.32 4.40
C MET A 1 33.89 -51.80 4.41
N SER A 2 33.02 -51.08 3.70
CA SER A 2 33.03 -49.61 3.64
C SER A 2 32.19 -49.06 4.79
N LEU A 3 32.83 -48.36 5.72
CA LEU A 3 32.17 -47.69 6.84
C LEU A 3 31.52 -46.40 6.33
N SER A 4 30.19 -46.36 6.32
CA SER A 4 29.40 -45.15 6.03
C SER A 4 29.37 -44.22 7.25
N ILE A 5 29.85 -43.00 7.07
CA ILE A 5 29.82 -41.94 8.09
C ILE A 5 28.40 -41.35 8.17
N PRO A 6 27.80 -41.17 9.36
CA PRO A 6 26.48 -40.55 9.49
C PRO A 6 26.51 -39.05 9.15
N PRO A 7 25.42 -38.50 8.58
CA PRO A 7 25.36 -37.09 8.26
C PRO A 7 25.42 -36.22 9.52
N PRO A 8 25.99 -35.00 9.42
CA PRO A 8 26.09 -34.09 10.55
C PRO A 8 24.70 -33.67 11.07
N PRO A 9 24.57 -33.40 12.38
CA PRO A 9 23.31 -32.91 12.94
C PRO A 9 22.93 -31.59 12.27
N GLN A 10 21.69 -31.53 11.77
CA GLN A 10 21.13 -30.29 11.24
C GLN A 10 21.13 -29.23 12.34
N ALA A 11 21.62 -28.03 12.01
CA ALA A 11 21.58 -26.90 12.92
C ALA A 11 20.13 -26.67 13.39
N PRO A 12 19.91 -26.33 14.67
CA PRO A 12 18.58 -25.99 15.16
C PRO A 12 18.04 -24.83 14.31
N GLY A 13 16.81 -25.00 13.80
CA GLY A 13 16.09 -23.94 13.10
C GLY A 13 16.01 -22.67 13.96
N PRO A 14 15.83 -21.48 13.35
CA PRO A 14 15.82 -20.22 14.08
C PRO A 14 14.82 -20.28 15.23
N ALA A 15 15.28 -19.93 16.43
CA ALA A 15 14.47 -19.89 17.64
C ALA A 15 13.24 -19.00 17.40
N PRO A 16 12.04 -19.37 17.89
CA PRO A 16 10.87 -18.53 17.78
C PRO A 16 11.16 -17.19 18.47
N SER A 17 10.95 -16.08 17.76
CA SER A 17 11.11 -14.74 18.29
C SER A 17 10.20 -14.58 19.53
N LEU A 18 10.82 -14.37 20.70
CA LEU A 18 10.16 -14.34 22.02
C LEU A 18 9.15 -13.18 22.23
N LEU A 19 8.87 -12.39 21.19
CA LEU A 19 8.07 -11.15 21.24
C LEU A 19 6.84 -11.17 20.31
N GLN A 20 6.31 -12.34 19.97
CA GLN A 20 5.05 -12.42 19.20
C GLN A 20 3.83 -12.47 20.14
N PRO A 21 2.77 -11.69 19.87
CA PRO A 21 1.51 -11.82 20.59
C PRO A 21 0.99 -13.27 20.55
N PRO A 22 0.44 -13.80 21.66
CA PRO A 22 -0.09 -15.15 21.69
C PRO A 22 -1.28 -15.29 20.75
N ARG A 23 -1.45 -16.49 20.17
CA ARG A 23 -2.61 -16.78 19.33
C ARG A 23 -3.89 -16.80 20.15
N ARG A 24 -5.01 -16.43 19.51
CA ARG A 24 -6.33 -16.58 20.11
C ARG A 24 -6.53 -18.07 20.48
N PRO A 25 -6.75 -18.41 21.77
CA PRO A 25 -6.85 -19.80 22.21
C PRO A 25 -8.18 -20.47 21.81
N GLY A 26 -9.21 -19.68 21.49
CA GLY A 26 -10.52 -20.16 21.07
C GLY A 26 -11.55 -19.03 21.05
N LEU A 27 -12.82 -19.38 20.82
CA LEU A 27 -13.96 -18.47 20.95
C LEU A 27 -14.67 -18.72 22.29
N GLY A 28 -15.20 -17.67 22.91
CA GLY A 28 -15.99 -17.80 24.14
C GLY A 28 -17.35 -18.45 23.91
N THR A 29 -17.80 -19.27 24.86
CA THR A 29 -19.05 -20.07 24.75
C THR A 29 -20.08 -19.78 25.83
N VAL A 30 -19.71 -19.02 26.87
CA VAL A 30 -20.60 -18.68 28.00
C VAL A 30 -21.49 -17.51 27.62
N GLY A 31 -22.77 -17.59 27.98
CA GLY A 31 -23.76 -16.53 27.78
C GLY A 31 -24.88 -16.92 26.82
N LYS A 32 -25.90 -16.07 26.71
CA LYS A 32 -26.99 -16.25 25.73
C LYS A 32 -26.62 -15.53 24.44
N PRO A 33 -26.69 -16.19 23.26
CA PRO A 33 -26.42 -15.54 21.99
C PRO A 33 -27.35 -14.34 21.75
N ILE A 34 -26.81 -13.29 21.15
CA ILE A 34 -27.54 -12.08 20.74
C ILE A 34 -27.12 -11.68 19.32
N LEU A 35 -28.09 -11.24 18.51
CA LEU A 35 -27.83 -10.74 17.18
C LEU A 35 -27.33 -9.30 17.25
N LEU A 36 -26.22 -9.01 16.58
CA LEU A 36 -25.60 -7.69 16.54
C LEU A 36 -25.39 -7.25 15.10
N LEU A 37 -25.46 -5.95 14.88
CA LEU A 37 -24.94 -5.31 13.69
C LEU A 37 -23.68 -4.53 14.09
N ALA A 38 -22.62 -4.69 13.29
CA ALA A 38 -21.40 -3.93 13.43
C ALA A 38 -21.29 -2.95 12.26
N ASN A 39 -20.68 -1.79 12.50
CA ASN A 39 -20.25 -0.84 11.47
C ASN A 39 -18.99 -1.35 10.71
N HIS A 40 -18.99 -2.63 10.36
CA HIS A 40 -17.92 -3.31 9.63
C HIS A 40 -18.50 -3.84 8.33
N PHE A 41 -18.04 -3.28 7.22
CA PHE A 41 -18.49 -3.65 5.88
C PHE A 41 -17.46 -4.57 5.23
N GLN A 42 -17.90 -5.73 4.77
CA GLN A 42 -17.02 -6.71 4.15
C GLN A 42 -16.50 -6.18 2.80
N VAL A 43 -15.17 -6.10 2.67
CA VAL A 43 -14.51 -5.72 1.42
C VAL A 43 -14.12 -6.99 0.67
N GLN A 44 -14.48 -7.06 -0.62
CA GLN A 44 -13.99 -8.11 -1.52
C GLN A 44 -12.69 -7.64 -2.15
N VAL A 45 -11.57 -8.22 -1.72
CA VAL A 45 -10.23 -7.89 -2.25
C VAL A 45 -9.94 -8.78 -3.45
N PRO A 46 -9.56 -8.22 -4.62
CA PRO A 46 -9.19 -9.02 -5.78
C PRO A 46 -7.89 -9.80 -5.52
N LYS A 47 -7.81 -11.02 -6.05
CA LYS A 47 -6.58 -11.83 -6.06
C LYS A 47 -5.66 -11.33 -7.17
N MET A 48 -5.00 -10.21 -6.92
CA MET A 48 -4.08 -9.60 -7.87
C MET A 48 -2.88 -8.99 -7.16
N ASP A 49 -1.88 -8.68 -7.96
CA ASP A 49 -0.75 -7.90 -7.52
C ASP A 49 -0.96 -6.42 -7.86
N VAL A 50 -0.39 -5.53 -7.04
CA VAL A 50 -0.32 -4.09 -7.30
C VAL A 50 1.14 -3.66 -7.33
N TYR A 51 1.43 -2.65 -8.13
CA TYR A 51 2.79 -2.20 -8.38
C TYR A 51 3.07 -0.94 -7.58
N HIS A 52 4.09 -1.00 -6.71
CA HIS A 52 4.47 0.10 -5.83
C HIS A 52 5.57 0.94 -6.47
N TYR A 53 5.35 2.25 -6.45
CA TYR A 53 6.27 3.26 -6.93
C TYR A 53 6.56 4.27 -5.82
N ASP A 54 7.81 4.70 -5.75
CA ASP A 54 8.25 5.85 -4.98
C ASP A 54 8.09 7.12 -5.82
N VAL A 55 7.53 8.16 -5.21
CA VAL A 55 7.31 9.48 -5.80
C VAL A 55 8.04 10.52 -4.95
N ASP A 56 9.04 11.17 -5.53
CA ASP A 56 9.78 12.27 -4.91
C ASP A 56 9.42 13.59 -5.60
N ILE A 57 8.85 14.55 -4.86
CA ILE A 57 8.36 15.82 -5.41
C ILE A 57 9.22 16.96 -4.87
N LYS A 58 9.77 17.77 -5.78
CA LYS A 58 10.54 18.98 -5.47
C LYS A 58 9.81 20.24 -5.95
N PRO A 59 9.73 21.30 -5.13
CA PRO A 59 10.33 21.44 -3.80
C PRO A 59 9.64 20.58 -2.72
N GLU A 60 10.43 20.11 -1.75
CA GLU A 60 9.97 19.25 -0.66
C GLU A 60 9.05 19.98 0.36
N LYS A 61 8.47 19.24 1.31
CA LYS A 61 7.70 19.74 2.46
C LYS A 61 6.44 20.55 2.11
N ARG A 62 5.85 20.31 0.94
CA ARG A 62 4.55 20.88 0.56
C ARG A 62 3.40 20.18 1.30
N PRO A 63 2.24 20.84 1.48
CA PRO A 63 1.05 20.21 2.01
C PRO A 63 0.66 18.97 1.18
N ARG A 64 0.18 17.90 1.83
CA ARG A 64 -0.21 16.66 1.13
C ARG A 64 -1.25 16.89 0.04
N ARG A 65 -2.15 17.86 0.23
CA ARG A 65 -3.14 18.26 -0.78
C ARG A 65 -2.46 18.72 -2.08
N VAL A 66 -1.45 19.59 -1.97
CA VAL A 66 -0.68 20.08 -3.12
C VAL A 66 0.04 18.91 -3.81
N ASN A 67 0.69 18.01 -3.05
CA ASN A 67 1.35 16.84 -3.65
C ASN A 67 0.38 15.96 -4.44
N ARG A 68 -0.85 15.80 -3.93
CA ARG A 68 -1.89 15.05 -4.62
C ARG A 68 -2.34 15.73 -5.90
N GLU A 69 -2.48 17.06 -5.90
CA GLU A 69 -2.78 17.85 -7.11
C GLU A 69 -1.65 17.75 -8.15
N VAL A 70 -0.38 17.74 -7.72
CA VAL A 70 0.77 17.49 -8.59
C VAL A 70 0.68 16.11 -9.24
N VAL A 71 0.46 15.06 -8.45
CA VAL A 71 0.37 13.69 -8.99
C VAL A 71 -0.87 13.51 -9.89
N ASP A 72 -2.02 14.08 -9.52
CA ASP A 72 -3.24 14.05 -10.35
C ASP A 72 -3.01 14.77 -11.69
N THR A 73 -2.33 15.91 -11.68
CA THR A 73 -1.93 16.62 -12.91
C THR A 73 -0.94 15.79 -13.72
N MET A 74 0.06 15.17 -13.09
CA MET A 74 1.01 14.28 -13.75
C MET A 74 0.30 13.10 -14.45
N VAL A 75 -0.66 12.46 -13.78
CA VAL A 75 -1.41 11.33 -14.33
C VAL A 75 -2.20 11.72 -15.57
N ARG A 76 -2.76 12.95 -15.60
CA ARG A 76 -3.54 13.44 -16.75
C ARG A 76 -2.68 13.85 -17.95
N HIS A 77 -1.47 14.37 -17.72
CA HIS A 77 -0.66 14.98 -18.78
C HIS A 77 0.37 14.03 -19.39
N PHE A 78 0.80 12.99 -18.67
CA PHE A 78 1.84 12.08 -19.15
C PHE A 78 1.25 10.74 -19.63
N ASN A 79 1.55 10.37 -20.87
CA ASN A 79 1.03 9.15 -21.50
C ASN A 79 1.51 7.84 -20.85
N ILE A 80 2.51 7.87 -19.96
CA ILE A 80 2.99 6.69 -19.23
C ILE A 80 1.91 6.06 -18.35
N PHE A 81 0.89 6.82 -17.96
CA PHE A 81 -0.22 6.31 -17.15
C PHE A 81 -1.32 5.65 -18.01
N GLY A 82 -1.53 6.11 -19.24
CA GLY A 82 -2.63 5.64 -20.09
C GLY A 82 -3.97 5.78 -19.36
N ASP A 83 -4.79 4.72 -19.34
CA ASP A 83 -6.07 4.71 -18.62
C ASP A 83 -5.96 4.37 -17.12
N ARG A 84 -4.74 4.24 -16.59
CA ARG A 84 -4.52 3.83 -15.18
C ARG A 84 -4.86 4.98 -14.23
N GLN A 85 -5.51 4.64 -13.13
CA GLN A 85 -5.83 5.55 -12.03
C GLN A 85 -5.04 5.14 -10.78
N PRO A 86 -3.84 5.70 -10.54
CA PRO A 86 -3.01 5.28 -9.42
C PRO A 86 -3.54 5.79 -8.08
N GLY A 87 -3.41 4.96 -7.04
CA GLY A 87 -3.63 5.36 -5.66
C GLY A 87 -2.35 5.98 -5.08
N TYR A 88 -2.42 7.24 -4.64
CA TYR A 88 -1.28 7.95 -4.03
C TYR A 88 -1.56 8.35 -2.57
N ASP A 89 -0.57 8.29 -1.69
CA ASP A 89 -0.70 8.58 -0.26
C ASP A 89 -0.52 10.08 0.11
N GLY A 90 -0.13 10.91 -0.86
CA GLY A 90 0.14 12.34 -0.67
C GLY A 90 1.57 12.64 -0.19
N LYS A 91 2.44 11.63 -0.13
CA LYS A 91 3.85 11.71 0.25
C LYS A 91 4.74 11.03 -0.77
N ARG A 92 4.96 9.73 -0.66
CA ARG A 92 5.94 8.99 -1.46
C ARG A 92 5.37 7.73 -2.12
N ASN A 93 4.28 7.19 -1.61
CA ASN A 93 3.82 5.88 -2.04
C ASN A 93 2.69 6.02 -3.05
N MET A 94 2.92 5.49 -4.25
CA MET A 94 1.95 5.39 -5.32
C MET A 94 1.79 3.93 -5.76
N TYR A 95 0.55 3.51 -6.01
CA TYR A 95 0.21 2.15 -6.40
C TYR A 95 -0.62 2.13 -7.68
N THR A 96 -0.32 1.20 -8.59
CA THR A 96 -1.10 0.97 -9.81
C THR A 96 -1.54 -0.49 -9.91
N ALA A 97 -2.67 -0.73 -10.60
CA ALA A 97 -3.19 -2.07 -10.88
C ALA A 97 -2.34 -2.84 -11.92
N ASN A 98 -1.68 -2.11 -12.83
CA ASN A 98 -0.83 -2.65 -13.88
C ASN A 98 0.50 -1.90 -13.92
N PRO A 99 1.60 -2.52 -14.36
CA PRO A 99 2.89 -1.86 -14.36
C PRO A 99 2.89 -0.68 -15.33
N LEU A 100 3.57 0.39 -14.91
CA LEU A 100 3.90 1.54 -15.75
C LEU A 100 5.04 1.16 -16.72
N PRO A 101 5.03 1.68 -17.96
CA PRO A 101 6.03 1.39 -18.98
C PRO A 101 7.33 2.19 -18.77
N ILE A 102 7.84 2.23 -17.53
CA ILE A 102 9.05 2.97 -17.13
C ILE A 102 10.24 2.05 -16.82
N GLY A 103 10.03 0.73 -16.83
CA GLY A 103 11.05 -0.23 -16.40
C GLY A 103 11.31 -0.14 -14.90
N ARG A 104 12.59 -0.23 -14.50
CA ARG A 104 13.05 -0.11 -13.11
C ARG A 104 13.82 1.19 -12.85
N ASP A 105 14.09 1.96 -13.89
CA ASP A 105 14.86 3.18 -13.80
C ASP A 105 14.02 4.32 -13.25
N ARG A 106 14.69 5.29 -12.64
CA ARG A 106 14.07 6.53 -12.18
C ARG A 106 13.71 7.39 -13.39
N VAL A 107 12.46 7.85 -13.44
CA VAL A 107 11.98 8.80 -14.45
C VAL A 107 11.71 10.13 -13.77
N ASP A 108 12.38 11.18 -14.24
CA ASP A 108 12.14 12.55 -13.79
C ASP A 108 11.16 13.24 -14.75
N LEU A 109 10.10 13.82 -14.19
CA LEU A 109 9.02 14.51 -14.89
C LEU A 109 8.89 15.94 -14.36
N GLU A 110 8.46 16.84 -15.21
CA GLU A 110 8.21 18.24 -14.84
C GLU A 110 6.70 18.52 -14.93
N VAL A 111 6.09 18.89 -13.80
CA VAL A 111 4.65 19.09 -13.69
C VAL A 111 4.39 20.51 -13.27
N THR A 112 3.57 21.23 -14.03
CA THR A 112 3.20 22.62 -13.73
C THR A 112 1.76 22.69 -13.27
N LEU A 113 1.54 23.26 -12.09
CA LEU A 113 0.21 23.59 -11.58
C LEU A 113 -0.10 25.07 -11.84
N PRO A 114 -1.33 25.42 -12.23
CA PRO A 114 -1.76 26.80 -12.31
C PRO A 114 -1.79 27.40 -10.90
N GLY A 115 -1.11 28.53 -10.72
CA GLY A 115 -1.08 29.26 -9.44
C GLY A 115 -1.90 30.54 -9.49
N GLU A 116 -2.22 31.11 -8.32
CA GLU A 116 -2.76 32.46 -8.23
C GLU A 116 -1.66 33.48 -8.56
N GLY A 117 -1.52 33.80 -9.85
CA GLY A 117 -0.61 34.80 -10.39
C GLY A 117 0.57 34.22 -11.18
N LYS A 118 1.24 33.19 -10.66
CA LYS A 118 2.33 32.50 -11.38
C LYS A 118 2.19 30.99 -11.28
N ASP A 119 2.31 30.34 -12.43
CA ASP A 119 2.39 28.90 -12.53
C ASP A 119 3.55 28.34 -11.69
N GLN A 120 3.27 27.25 -10.99
CA GLN A 120 4.24 26.60 -10.13
C GLN A 120 4.67 25.27 -10.75
N THR A 121 5.95 25.19 -11.10
CA THR A 121 6.56 23.98 -11.65
C THR A 121 7.18 23.12 -10.56
N PHE A 122 6.95 21.81 -10.66
CA PHE A 122 7.43 20.79 -9.75
C PHE A 122 8.25 19.76 -10.52
N LYS A 123 9.36 19.32 -9.93
CA LYS A 123 10.12 18.18 -10.44
C LYS A 123 9.66 16.94 -9.69
N VAL A 124 9.12 15.97 -10.40
CA VAL A 124 8.59 14.73 -9.86
C VAL A 124 9.46 13.59 -10.35
N ALA A 125 10.09 12.88 -9.43
CA ALA A 125 10.79 11.66 -9.74
C ALA A 125 9.94 10.44 -9.38
N LEU A 126 9.81 9.53 -10.34
CA LEU A 126 9.02 8.32 -10.22
C LEU A 126 9.95 7.11 -10.38
N GLN A 127 9.91 6.20 -9.42
CA GLN A 127 10.77 5.01 -9.43
C GLN A 127 9.99 3.77 -9.00
N TRP A 128 10.16 2.66 -9.72
CA TRP A 128 9.61 1.37 -9.29
C TRP A 128 10.28 0.87 -8.00
N VAL A 129 9.49 0.34 -7.08
CA VAL A 129 9.98 -0.18 -5.78
C VAL A 129 9.79 -1.68 -5.67
N SER A 130 8.55 -2.15 -5.78
CA SER A 130 8.21 -3.57 -5.56
C SER A 130 6.87 -3.94 -6.18
N VAL A 131 6.58 -5.24 -6.17
CA VAL A 131 5.25 -5.78 -6.44
C VAL A 131 4.66 -6.22 -5.09
N VAL A 132 3.46 -5.76 -4.79
CA VAL A 132 2.73 -6.07 -3.55
C VAL A 132 1.58 -7.02 -3.88
N SER A 133 1.59 -8.22 -3.30
CA SER A 133 0.58 -9.23 -3.59
C SER A 133 -0.60 -9.16 -2.62
N LEU A 134 -1.78 -8.78 -3.12
CA LEU A 134 -3.00 -8.79 -2.30
C LEU A 134 -3.49 -10.21 -2.00
N GLN A 135 -3.00 -11.21 -2.74
CA GLN A 135 -3.27 -12.61 -2.42
C GLN A 135 -2.69 -13.02 -1.06
N LEU A 136 -1.49 -12.53 -0.71
CA LEU A 136 -0.88 -12.81 0.59
C LEU A 136 -1.78 -12.33 1.73
N LEU A 137 -2.40 -11.15 1.58
CA LEU A 137 -3.34 -10.64 2.57
C LEU A 137 -4.55 -11.58 2.73
N LEU A 138 -5.12 -12.07 1.62
CA LEU A 138 -6.24 -13.02 1.66
C LEU A 138 -5.84 -14.35 2.32
N GLU A 139 -4.62 -14.83 2.08
CA GLU A 139 -4.11 -16.04 2.73
C GLU A 139 -3.91 -15.85 4.24
N THR A 140 -3.40 -14.70 4.68
CA THR A 140 -3.31 -14.36 6.10
C THR A 140 -4.70 -14.27 6.74
N LEU A 141 -5.66 -13.60 6.09
CA LEU A 141 -7.04 -13.50 6.61
C LEU A 141 -7.74 -14.87 6.71
N SER A 142 -7.36 -15.83 5.87
CA SER A 142 -7.84 -17.23 5.94
C SER A 142 -7.14 -18.08 7.01
N GLY A 143 -6.14 -17.53 7.70
CA GLY A 143 -5.33 -18.24 8.70
C GLY A 143 -4.25 -19.16 8.14
N ARG A 144 -4.00 -19.13 6.82
CA ARG A 144 -2.93 -19.91 6.17
C ARG A 144 -1.55 -19.35 6.46
N LEU A 145 -1.42 -18.02 6.46
CA LEU A 145 -0.19 -17.32 6.81
C LEU A 145 -0.28 -16.76 8.23
N LYS A 146 0.87 -16.70 8.91
CA LYS A 146 0.96 -16.28 10.31
C LYS A 146 1.09 -14.77 10.47
N GLU A 147 1.78 -14.13 9.54
CA GLU A 147 2.12 -12.71 9.59
C GLU A 147 1.26 -11.92 8.61
N VAL A 148 0.84 -10.73 9.04
CA VAL A 148 0.06 -9.82 8.22
C VAL A 148 1.00 -9.08 7.29
N PRO A 149 0.79 -9.15 5.96
CA PRO A 149 1.63 -8.42 5.01
C PRO A 149 1.29 -6.92 5.08
N GLU A 150 2.06 -6.17 5.88
CA GLU A 150 1.84 -4.74 6.10
C GLU A 150 1.81 -3.94 4.81
N ASP A 151 2.66 -4.27 3.83
CA ASP A 151 2.67 -3.61 2.52
C ASP A 151 1.34 -3.77 1.78
N SER A 152 0.68 -4.93 1.91
CA SER A 152 -0.63 -5.18 1.28
C SER A 152 -1.74 -4.40 1.99
N VAL A 153 -1.69 -4.34 3.32
CA VAL A 153 -2.62 -3.55 4.12
C VAL A 153 -2.47 -2.06 3.81
N GLN A 154 -1.24 -1.56 3.74
CA GLN A 154 -0.93 -0.18 3.39
C GLN A 154 -1.37 0.15 1.96
N ALA A 155 -1.09 -0.71 0.98
CA ALA A 155 -1.53 -0.50 -0.39
C ALA A 155 -3.06 -0.39 -0.47
N LEU A 156 -3.78 -1.28 0.22
CA LEU A 156 -5.24 -1.25 0.27
C LEU A 156 -5.79 0.01 0.96
N ASP A 157 -5.18 0.45 2.07
CA ASP A 157 -5.51 1.73 2.71
C ASP A 157 -5.32 2.89 1.74
N VAL A 158 -4.16 3.00 1.09
CA VAL A 158 -3.86 4.10 0.17
C VAL A 158 -4.82 4.13 -1.01
N ILE A 159 -5.11 2.98 -1.61
CA ILE A 159 -6.02 2.86 -2.76
C ILE A 159 -7.45 3.28 -2.36
N THR A 160 -8.01 2.68 -1.30
CA THR A 160 -9.39 2.96 -0.86
C THR A 160 -9.57 4.40 -0.35
N ARG A 161 -8.50 4.99 0.18
CA ARG A 161 -8.49 6.34 0.75
C ARG A 161 -8.15 7.43 -0.26
N HIS A 162 -7.71 7.06 -1.48
CA HIS A 162 -7.25 8.01 -2.48
C HIS A 162 -8.33 9.02 -2.87
N LEU A 163 -9.48 8.55 -3.38
CA LEU A 163 -10.55 9.42 -3.87
C LEU A 163 -11.16 10.31 -2.76
N PRO A 164 -11.48 9.79 -1.56
CA PRO A 164 -11.94 10.64 -0.46
C PRO A 164 -10.91 11.71 -0.06
N SER A 165 -9.61 11.40 -0.13
CA SER A 165 -8.53 12.37 0.16
C SER A 165 -8.38 13.47 -0.89
N MET A 166 -8.96 13.29 -2.08
CA MET A 166 -9.04 14.32 -3.12
C MET A 166 -10.28 15.21 -2.96
N ARG A 167 -11.37 14.66 -2.42
CA ARG A 167 -12.68 15.32 -2.39
C ARG A 167 -13.00 16.01 -1.06
N TYR A 168 -12.49 15.49 0.05
CA TYR A 168 -12.79 15.95 1.40
C TYR A 168 -11.54 16.42 2.12
N THR A 169 -11.72 17.06 3.28
CA THR A 169 -10.61 17.44 4.17
C THR A 169 -10.20 16.26 5.05
N PRO A 170 -9.01 15.67 4.85
CA PRO A 170 -8.55 14.56 5.68
C PRO A 170 -8.04 15.05 7.03
N VAL A 171 -8.52 14.46 8.12
CA VAL A 171 -8.01 14.67 9.48
C VAL A 171 -7.79 13.30 10.12
N GLY A 172 -6.52 12.90 10.28
CA GLY A 172 -6.17 11.57 10.75
C GLY A 172 -6.65 10.47 9.78
N ARG A 173 -7.56 9.61 10.25
CA ARG A 173 -8.23 8.54 9.48
C ARG A 173 -9.67 8.88 9.08
N SER A 174 -10.07 10.13 9.26
CA SER A 174 -11.42 10.62 8.98
C SER A 174 -11.43 11.65 7.86
N PHE A 175 -12.62 11.86 7.27
CA PHE A 175 -12.88 12.84 6.23
C PHE A 175 -14.02 13.75 6.63
N PHE A 176 -13.86 15.05 6.34
CA PHE A 176 -14.84 16.08 6.67
C PHE A 176 -15.16 16.91 5.43
N SER A 177 -16.42 17.33 5.29
CA SER A 177 -16.89 18.33 4.33
C SER A 177 -17.38 19.58 5.08
N PRO A 178 -17.37 20.77 4.45
CA PRO A 178 -18.00 21.98 5.00
C PRO A 178 -19.48 21.80 5.32
#